data_AF-A0A3S1WNS4-F1
#
_entry.id   AF-A0A3S1WNS4-F1
#
_cell.length_a   1.000
_cell.length_b   1.000
_cell.length_c   1.000
_cell.angle_alpha   90.00
_cell.angle_beta   90.00
_cell.angle_gamma   90.00
#
_symmetry.space_group_name_H-M   'P 1'
#
loop_
_entity.id
_entity.type
_entity.pdbx_description
1 polymer ?
#
loop_
_entity_poly.entity_id
_entity_poly.type
_entity_poly.pdbx_seq_one_letter_code
_entity_poly.pdbx_strand_id
1 'polypeptide(L)'
;MNAAFGDNGIMVSLGARSIEPCQYLVATGWQTAYWVAKYRDTAKRLYFVQDFEPAFYAHGTEYILAENTYRLGLIGITAGKWLADKLRHEYGMHTIYFNFACDLDLYRPHERRPSKTKHIFFYARPVTPRRCFELGLLALKRVCDQMPDTAVIFAGWDVGGYEIPFHHLNAGTVAVPNLPDLYSQCDIG
;
A
#
# COMPACT_ATOMS: atom_id res chain seq x y z
N MET A 1 -7.24 19.15 11.52
CA MET A 1 -6.95 18.94 10.09
C MET A 1 -5.67 19.64 9.65
N ASN A 2 -5.40 20.88 10.08
CA ASN A 2 -4.15 21.60 9.76
C ASN A 2 -2.87 21.03 10.37
N ALA A 3 -2.94 20.27 11.47
CA ALA A 3 -1.76 19.74 12.16
C ALA A 3 -0.87 18.82 11.29
N ALA A 4 -1.45 18.14 10.29
CA ALA A 4 -0.70 17.27 9.38
C ALA A 4 0.04 18.03 8.25
N PHE A 5 -0.33 19.30 8.02
CA PHE A 5 0.13 20.10 6.90
C PHE A 5 1.01 21.30 7.33
N GLY A 6 1.08 21.59 8.63
CA GLY A 6 1.85 22.71 9.20
C GLY A 6 1.31 24.08 8.78
N ASP A 7 2.00 25.15 9.18
CA ASP A 7 1.65 26.54 8.87
C ASP A 7 2.17 26.97 7.48
N ASN A 8 1.99 26.12 6.47
CA ASN A 8 2.48 26.36 5.11
C ASN A 8 1.48 27.13 4.23
N GLY A 9 0.56 27.89 4.83
CA GLY A 9 -0.52 28.58 4.09
C GLY A 9 -1.49 27.64 3.37
N ILE A 10 -1.62 26.40 3.85
CA ILE A 10 -2.48 25.38 3.25
C ILE A 10 -3.91 25.58 3.72
N MET A 11 -4.81 25.86 2.77
CA MET A 11 -6.24 25.90 3.03
C MET A 11 -6.82 24.49 2.91
N VAL A 12 -7.51 24.05 3.96
CA VAL A 12 -8.21 22.77 3.98
C VAL A 12 -9.70 23.01 3.82
N SER A 13 -10.24 22.56 2.70
CA SER A 13 -11.67 22.65 2.38
C SER A 13 -12.29 21.25 2.33
N LEU A 14 -13.57 21.14 2.71
CA LEU A 14 -14.30 19.88 2.72
C LEU A 14 -15.36 19.82 1.61
N GLY A 15 -15.39 18.70 0.90
CA GLY A 15 -16.38 18.41 -0.14
C GLY A 15 -16.01 18.95 -1.53
N ALA A 16 -16.44 18.25 -2.59
CA ALA A 16 -16.08 18.59 -3.96
C ALA A 16 -16.57 19.98 -4.43
N ARG A 17 -17.58 20.55 -3.76
CA ARG A 17 -18.15 21.86 -4.11
C ARG A 17 -17.31 23.04 -3.60
N SER A 18 -16.37 22.80 -2.68
CA SER A 18 -15.49 23.83 -2.12
C SER A 18 -14.11 23.87 -2.80
N ILE A 19 -13.95 23.14 -3.92
CA ILE A 19 -12.72 23.18 -4.71
C ILE A 19 -12.65 24.54 -5.43
N GLU A 20 -11.68 25.34 -5.05
CA GLU A 20 -11.38 26.62 -5.69
C GLU A 20 -10.57 26.44 -7.00
N PRO A 21 -10.63 27.43 -7.91
CA PRO A 21 -9.83 27.41 -9.12
C PRO A 21 -8.34 27.19 -8.82
N CYS A 22 -7.70 26.29 -9.58
CA CYS A 22 -6.34 25.87 -9.27
C CYS A 22 -5.56 25.47 -10.53
N GLN A 23 -4.23 25.56 -10.47
CA GLN A 23 -3.39 25.14 -11.59
C GLN A 23 -3.43 23.62 -11.80
N TYR A 24 -3.47 22.85 -10.71
CA TYR A 24 -3.46 21.39 -10.72
C TYR A 24 -4.54 20.86 -9.78
N LEU A 25 -5.36 19.94 -10.27
CA LEU A 25 -6.31 19.19 -9.46
C LEU A 25 -5.97 17.69 -9.54
N VAL A 26 -5.79 17.06 -8.38
CA VAL A 26 -5.25 15.70 -8.28
C VAL A 26 -6.26 14.77 -7.62
N ALA A 27 -6.68 13.72 -8.33
CA ALA A 27 -7.41 12.59 -7.74
C ALA A 27 -6.45 11.63 -7.04
N THR A 28 -6.87 10.97 -5.97
CA THR A 28 -6.04 9.98 -5.22
C THR A 28 -6.68 8.61 -5.11
N GLY A 29 -8.00 8.52 -5.24
CA GLY A 29 -8.74 7.26 -5.39
C GLY A 29 -9.76 7.36 -6.51
N TRP A 30 -10.21 6.22 -7.02
CA TRP A 30 -11.06 6.13 -8.21
C TRP A 30 -12.39 6.89 -8.06
N GLN A 31 -12.92 6.96 -6.84
CA GLN A 31 -14.13 7.74 -6.55
C GLN A 31 -13.91 9.24 -6.80
N THR A 32 -12.70 9.74 -6.49
CA THR A 32 -12.34 11.16 -6.68
C THR A 32 -12.04 11.49 -8.15
N ALA A 33 -11.58 10.51 -8.94
CA ALA A 33 -11.24 10.69 -10.35
C ALA A 33 -12.44 11.18 -11.18
N TYR A 34 -13.65 10.70 -10.88
CA TYR A 34 -14.87 11.18 -11.54
C TYR A 34 -15.17 12.67 -11.28
N TRP A 35 -14.87 13.17 -10.08
CA TRP A 35 -15.03 14.58 -9.74
C TRP A 35 -13.98 15.43 -10.45
N VAL A 36 -12.71 15.01 -10.37
CA VAL A 36 -11.60 15.71 -11.01
C VAL A 36 -11.77 15.77 -12.53
N ALA A 37 -12.23 14.69 -13.15
CA ALA A 37 -12.49 14.65 -14.59
C ALA A 37 -13.54 15.67 -15.05
N LYS A 38 -14.54 15.98 -14.20
CA LYS A 38 -15.64 16.91 -14.50
C LYS A 38 -15.34 18.36 -14.11
N TYR A 39 -14.33 18.61 -13.27
CA TYR A 39 -13.98 19.94 -12.82
C TYR A 39 -13.38 20.79 -13.95
N ARG A 40 -13.89 22.01 -14.13
CA ARG A 40 -13.55 22.87 -15.28
C ARG A 40 -12.51 23.94 -14.96
N ASP A 41 -12.51 24.46 -13.74
CA ASP A 41 -11.67 25.62 -13.36
C ASP A 41 -10.27 25.18 -12.92
N THR A 42 -9.67 24.27 -13.71
CA THR A 42 -8.29 23.84 -13.51
C THR A 42 -7.55 23.68 -14.83
N ALA A 43 -6.28 24.07 -14.84
CA ALA A 43 -5.45 23.96 -16.03
C ALA A 43 -5.01 22.51 -16.31
N LYS A 44 -4.83 21.69 -15.25
CA LYS A 44 -4.37 20.29 -15.37
C LYS A 44 -5.11 19.37 -14.40
N ARG A 45 -5.66 18.29 -14.94
CA ARG A 45 -6.35 17.23 -14.20
C ARG A 45 -5.45 16.01 -14.10
N LEU A 46 -5.02 15.69 -12.88
CA LEU A 46 -4.08 14.63 -12.58
C LEU A 46 -4.76 13.54 -11.76
N TYR A 47 -4.21 12.34 -11.81
CA TYR A 47 -4.65 11.23 -10.99
C TYR A 47 -3.43 10.51 -10.42
N PHE A 48 -3.22 10.60 -9.12
CA PHE A 48 -2.23 9.83 -8.40
C PHE A 48 -2.72 8.39 -8.20
N VAL A 49 -2.35 7.51 -9.14
CA VAL A 49 -2.76 6.11 -9.17
C VAL A 49 -1.71 5.25 -8.45
N GLN A 50 -2.03 4.84 -7.22
CA GLN A 50 -1.08 4.14 -6.36
C GLN A 50 -1.02 2.63 -6.63
N ASP A 51 -2.07 2.07 -7.23
CA ASP A 51 -2.21 0.64 -7.49
C ASP A 51 -3.28 0.44 -8.58
N PHE A 52 -3.45 -0.79 -9.05
CA PHE A 52 -4.58 -1.14 -9.91
C PHE A 52 -5.86 -1.30 -9.06
N GLU A 53 -6.51 -0.16 -8.81
CA GLU A 53 -7.69 -0.03 -7.95
C GLU A 53 -8.88 -0.97 -8.27
N PRO A 54 -9.14 -1.37 -9.53
CA PRO A 54 -10.21 -2.34 -9.83
C PRO A 54 -10.01 -3.65 -9.08
N ALA A 55 -8.77 -4.12 -8.92
CA ALA A 55 -8.46 -5.37 -8.22
C ALA A 55 -8.74 -5.33 -6.71
N PHE A 56 -9.21 -4.20 -6.16
CA PHE A 56 -9.65 -4.11 -4.77
C PHE A 56 -11.04 -4.68 -4.57
N TYR A 57 -11.76 -4.92 -5.67
CA TYR A 57 -13.13 -5.38 -5.70
C TYR A 57 -13.23 -6.70 -6.48
N ALA A 58 -14.24 -7.50 -6.15
CA ALA A 58 -14.67 -8.56 -7.05
C ALA A 58 -15.17 -7.94 -8.37
N HIS A 59 -15.16 -8.73 -9.45
CA HIS A 59 -15.70 -8.27 -10.73
C HIS A 59 -17.18 -7.91 -10.56
N GLY A 60 -17.50 -6.64 -10.82
CA GLY A 60 -18.78 -6.03 -10.53
C GLY A 60 -18.76 -4.52 -10.80
N THR A 61 -19.76 -3.80 -10.28
CA THR A 61 -19.92 -2.37 -10.54
C THR A 61 -18.71 -1.55 -10.13
N GLU A 62 -18.19 -1.76 -8.92
CA GLU A 62 -17.03 -1.03 -8.39
C GLU A 62 -15.77 -1.29 -9.21
N TYR A 63 -15.54 -2.56 -9.60
CA TYR A 63 -14.45 -2.92 -10.50
C TYR A 63 -14.55 -2.14 -11.82
N ILE A 64 -15.72 -2.19 -12.48
CA ILE A 64 -15.95 -1.55 -13.79
C ILE A 64 -15.81 -0.02 -13.66
N LEU A 65 -16.38 0.57 -12.61
CA LEU A 65 -16.30 2.01 -12.39
C LEU A 65 -14.88 2.47 -12.07
N ALA A 66 -14.14 1.73 -11.23
CA ALA A 66 -12.74 2.01 -10.95
C ALA A 66 -11.90 1.88 -12.22
N GLU A 67 -12.14 0.85 -13.03
CA GLU A 67 -11.39 0.60 -14.25
C GLU A 67 -11.63 1.69 -15.31
N ASN A 68 -12.88 2.15 -15.42
CA ASN A 68 -13.25 3.21 -16.34
C ASN A 68 -12.55 4.55 -16.03
N THR A 69 -12.09 4.76 -14.78
CA THR A 69 -11.39 6.01 -14.43
C THR A 69 -10.12 6.24 -15.23
N TYR A 70 -9.46 5.18 -15.69
CA TYR A 70 -8.24 5.25 -16.50
C TYR A 70 -8.49 5.77 -17.92
N ARG A 71 -9.77 5.87 -18.34
CA ARG A 71 -10.20 6.38 -19.65
C ARG A 71 -10.78 7.80 -19.60
N LEU A 72 -10.76 8.46 -18.43
CA LEU A 72 -11.35 9.79 -18.24
C LEU A 72 -10.50 10.96 -18.78
N GLY A 73 -9.38 10.67 -19.45
CA GLY A 73 -8.47 11.70 -19.98
C GLY A 73 -7.64 12.42 -18.93
N LEU A 74 -7.50 11.84 -17.73
CA LEU A 74 -6.62 12.33 -16.67
C LEU A 74 -5.16 11.95 -16.96
N ILE A 75 -4.20 12.75 -16.49
CA ILE A 75 -2.78 12.39 -16.51
C ILE A 75 -2.47 11.57 -15.26
N GLY A 76 -2.05 10.32 -15.44
CA GLY A 76 -1.72 9.39 -14.37
C GLY A 76 -0.32 9.65 -13.81
N ILE A 77 -0.22 9.79 -12.49
CA ILE A 77 1.04 9.73 -11.75
C ILE A 77 1.02 8.37 -11.04
N THR A 78 1.86 7.43 -11.45
CA THR A 78 1.77 6.03 -10.98
C THR A 78 2.91 5.65 -10.04
N ALA A 79 2.60 4.83 -9.05
CA ALA A 79 3.61 4.20 -8.21
C ALA A 79 4.29 3.05 -8.98
N GLY A 80 5.48 3.32 -9.52
CA GLY A 80 6.28 2.35 -10.27
C GLY A 80 5.96 2.28 -11.77
N LYS A 81 6.96 1.82 -12.54
CA LYS A 81 6.93 1.73 -14.00
C LYS A 81 5.90 0.71 -14.52
N TRP A 82 5.75 -0.42 -13.83
CA TRP A 82 4.82 -1.48 -14.24
C TRP A 82 3.39 -0.95 -14.38
N LEU A 83 2.92 -0.20 -13.38
CA LEU A 83 1.57 0.35 -13.40
C LEU A 83 1.41 1.41 -14.50
N ALA A 84 2.40 2.29 -14.69
CA ALA A 84 2.41 3.24 -15.82
C ALA A 84 2.29 2.51 -17.17
N ASP A 85 3.08 1.47 -17.37
CA ASP A 85 3.07 0.70 -18.62
C ASP A 85 1.72 0.00 -18.83
N LYS A 86 1.17 -0.62 -17.78
CA LYS A 86 -0.16 -1.24 -17.81
C LYS A 86 -1.24 -0.22 -18.21
N LEU A 87 -1.32 0.91 -17.52
CA LEU A 87 -2.36 1.92 -17.75
C LEU A 87 -2.24 2.56 -19.14
N ARG A 88 -1.00 2.79 -19.60
CA ARG A 88 -0.76 3.33 -20.93
C ARG A 88 -1.14 2.36 -22.04
N HIS A 89 -0.73 1.09 -21.94
CA HIS A 89 -0.96 0.12 -23.01
C HIS A 89 -2.40 -0.39 -23.06
N GLU A 90 -3.03 -0.64 -21.91
CA GLU A 90 -4.37 -1.26 -21.86
C GLU A 90 -5.51 -0.22 -21.86
N TYR A 91 -5.24 1.02 -21.44
CA TYR A 91 -6.27 2.06 -21.28
C TYR A 91 -6.00 3.34 -22.07
N GLY A 92 -4.84 3.46 -22.71
CA GLY A 92 -4.44 4.68 -23.43
C GLY A 92 -4.19 5.88 -22.53
N MET A 93 -4.02 5.66 -21.21
CA MET A 93 -3.80 6.73 -20.25
C MET A 93 -2.41 7.35 -20.45
N HIS A 94 -2.31 8.69 -20.43
CA HIS A 94 -1.00 9.34 -20.35
C HIS A 94 -0.45 9.19 -18.93
N THR A 95 0.72 8.59 -18.78
CA THR A 95 1.29 8.24 -17.46
C THR A 95 2.70 8.77 -17.27
N ILE A 96 2.98 9.25 -16.05
CA ILE A 96 4.30 9.53 -15.51
C ILE A 96 4.46 8.64 -14.27
N TYR A 97 5.60 8.01 -14.06
CA TYR A 97 5.83 7.19 -12.87
C TYR A 97 6.94 7.76 -11.99
N PHE A 98 6.87 7.43 -10.71
CA PHE A 98 8.00 7.57 -9.79
C PHE A 98 8.40 6.18 -9.28
N ASN A 99 9.66 6.05 -8.85
CA ASN A 99 10.16 4.82 -8.25
C ASN A 99 9.86 4.83 -6.75
N PHE A 100 9.64 3.64 -6.19
CA PHE A 100 9.62 3.48 -4.74
C PHE A 100 10.98 3.89 -4.16
N ALA A 101 10.93 4.65 -3.06
CA ALA A 101 12.10 5.04 -2.30
C ALA A 101 12.08 4.35 -0.94
N CYS A 102 13.26 4.17 -0.36
CA CYS A 102 13.45 3.67 0.99
C CYS A 102 14.28 4.71 1.76
N ASP A 103 13.95 4.93 3.03
CA ASP A 103 14.75 5.76 3.93
C ASP A 103 16.01 4.97 4.33
N LEU A 104 17.13 5.26 3.67
CA LEU A 104 18.40 4.55 3.89
C LEU A 104 19.12 5.00 5.17
N ASP A 105 18.66 6.09 5.81
CA ASP A 105 19.15 6.48 7.12
C ASP A 105 18.46 5.67 8.21
N LEU A 106 17.18 5.35 8.02
CA LEU A 106 16.40 4.52 8.92
C LEU A 106 16.65 3.02 8.72
N TYR A 107 16.58 2.51 7.49
CA TYR A 107 16.67 1.09 7.20
C TYR A 107 18.12 0.68 6.95
N ARG A 108 18.82 0.36 8.04
CA ARG A 108 20.20 -0.15 8.04
C ARG A 108 20.28 -1.49 8.76
N PRO A 109 21.28 -2.32 8.49
CA PRO A 109 21.47 -3.56 9.25
C PRO A 109 21.70 -3.26 10.74
N HIS A 110 20.94 -3.90 11.62
CA HIS A 110 21.17 -3.89 13.06
C HIS A 110 21.83 -5.19 13.52
N GLU A 111 22.46 -5.17 14.70
CA GLU A 111 23.01 -6.39 15.31
C GLU A 111 21.90 -7.41 15.55
N ARG A 112 22.16 -8.66 15.12
CA ARG A 112 21.23 -9.77 15.35
C ARG A 112 21.43 -10.28 16.77
N ARG A 113 20.32 -10.48 17.47
CA ARG A 113 20.34 -11.11 18.79
C ARG A 113 20.70 -12.60 18.63
N PRO A 114 21.55 -13.18 19.49
CA PRO A 114 21.88 -14.59 19.42
C PRO A 114 20.61 -15.46 19.52
N SER A 115 20.37 -16.29 18.52
CA SER A 115 19.21 -17.18 18.45
C SER A 115 19.59 -18.50 17.77
N LYS A 116 19.07 -19.62 18.29
CA LYS A 116 19.09 -20.92 17.60
C LYS A 116 17.90 -21.05 16.64
N THR A 117 16.85 -20.27 16.84
CA THR A 117 15.63 -20.24 16.02
C THR A 117 15.86 -19.41 14.76
N LYS A 118 15.41 -19.93 13.62
CA LYS A 118 15.30 -19.21 12.35
C LYS A 118 13.99 -18.43 12.33
N HIS A 119 14.06 -17.13 12.03
CA HIS A 119 12.89 -16.27 12.02
C HIS A 119 12.46 -15.94 10.59
N ILE A 120 11.19 -16.22 10.28
CA ILE A 120 10.55 -15.80 9.04
C ILE A 120 9.69 -14.58 9.35
N PHE A 121 10.00 -13.45 8.72
CA PHE A 121 9.09 -12.30 8.71
C PHE A 121 7.88 -12.62 7.84
N PHE A 122 6.69 -12.24 8.28
CA PHE A 122 5.50 -12.27 7.44
C PHE A 122 4.67 -11.01 7.65
N TYR A 123 4.44 -10.26 6.58
CA TYR A 123 3.57 -9.09 6.61
C TYR A 123 2.09 -9.51 6.71
N ALA A 124 1.58 -9.55 7.94
CA ALA A 124 0.22 -9.96 8.24
C ALA A 124 -0.74 -8.77 8.14
N ARG A 125 -1.75 -8.89 7.26
CA ARG A 125 -2.87 -7.93 7.20
C ARG A 125 -4.17 -8.62 6.75
N PRO A 126 -4.85 -9.36 7.65
CA PRO A 126 -6.04 -10.16 7.31
C PRO A 126 -7.17 -9.34 6.69
N VAL A 127 -7.32 -8.08 7.12
CA VAL A 127 -8.33 -7.14 6.58
C VAL A 127 -8.07 -6.70 5.14
N THR A 128 -7.00 -7.19 4.50
CA THR A 128 -6.65 -6.87 3.11
C THR A 128 -6.43 -8.17 2.33
N PRO A 129 -7.47 -8.69 1.65
CA PRO A 129 -7.41 -10.00 0.98
C PRO A 129 -6.23 -10.14 0.01
N ARG A 130 -5.82 -9.04 -0.63
CA ARG A 130 -4.67 -9.01 -1.54
C ARG A 130 -3.31 -9.27 -0.89
N ARG A 131 -3.25 -9.37 0.44
CA ARG A 131 -2.05 -9.81 1.18
C ARG A 131 -2.01 -11.31 1.41
N CYS A 132 -3.03 -12.05 0.95
CA CYS A 132 -3.08 -13.51 0.93
C CYS A 132 -2.73 -14.13 2.29
N PHE A 133 -3.28 -13.56 3.37
CA PHE A 133 -2.95 -13.94 4.74
C PHE A 133 -3.15 -15.44 4.98
N GLU A 134 -4.32 -15.97 4.60
CA GLU A 134 -4.70 -17.37 4.79
C GLU A 134 -3.80 -18.32 4.01
N LEU A 135 -3.51 -17.99 2.75
CA LEU A 135 -2.58 -18.79 1.92
C LEU A 135 -1.16 -18.77 2.51
N GLY A 136 -0.73 -17.62 3.02
CA GLY A 136 0.53 -17.47 3.74
C GLY A 136 0.60 -18.36 4.98
N LEU A 137 -0.45 -18.40 5.80
CA LEU A 137 -0.49 -19.29 6.98
C LEU A 137 -0.37 -20.77 6.59
N LEU A 138 -1.04 -21.20 5.51
CA LEU A 138 -0.94 -22.58 5.03
C LEU A 138 0.49 -22.93 4.58
N ALA A 139 1.16 -22.01 3.89
CA ALA A 139 2.55 -22.19 3.48
C ALA A 139 3.50 -22.22 4.67
N LEU A 140 3.36 -21.27 5.61
CA LEU A 140 4.19 -21.18 6.81
C LEU A 140 4.03 -22.39 7.72
N LYS A 141 2.80 -22.92 7.86
CA LYS A 141 2.57 -24.17 8.58
C LYS A 141 3.42 -25.30 8.01
N ARG A 142 3.44 -25.47 6.69
CA ARG A 142 4.24 -26.52 6.04
C ARG A 142 5.74 -26.35 6.32
N VAL A 143 6.23 -25.11 6.34
CA VAL A 143 7.63 -24.82 6.67
C VAL A 143 7.94 -25.14 8.12
N CYS A 144 7.13 -24.67 9.08
CA CYS A 144 7.35 -24.94 10.50
C CYS A 144 7.22 -26.42 10.85
N ASP A 145 6.32 -27.17 10.18
CA ASP A 145 6.19 -28.62 10.35
C ASP A 145 7.46 -29.37 9.87
N GLN A 146 8.15 -28.85 8.84
CA GLN A 146 9.37 -29.47 8.28
C GLN A 146 10.66 -28.96 8.93
N MET A 147 10.63 -27.78 9.55
CA MET A 147 11.77 -27.11 10.17
C MET A 147 11.42 -26.68 11.60
N PRO A 148 11.48 -27.59 12.60
CA PRO A 148 11.04 -27.31 13.97
C PRO A 148 11.75 -26.15 14.67
N ASP A 149 12.98 -25.84 14.24
CA ASP A 149 13.78 -24.71 14.74
C ASP A 149 13.41 -23.38 14.05
N THR A 150 12.20 -23.26 13.47
CA THR A 150 11.71 -22.05 12.79
C THR A 150 10.53 -21.45 13.53
N ALA A 151 10.50 -20.12 13.61
CA ALA A 151 9.35 -19.37 14.09
C ALA A 151 9.03 -18.19 13.17
N VAL A 152 7.75 -17.81 13.13
CA VAL A 152 7.28 -16.69 12.30
C VAL A 152 7.14 -15.43 13.13
N ILE A 153 7.58 -14.28 12.61
CA ILE A 153 7.31 -12.96 13.19
C ILE A 153 6.28 -12.25 12.31
N PHE A 154 5.06 -12.11 12.82
CA PHE A 154 3.99 -11.37 12.15
C PHE A 154 4.06 -9.89 12.51
N ALA A 155 4.04 -9.02 11.50
CA ALA A 155 3.83 -7.58 11.69
C ALA A 155 2.93 -6.98 10.60
N GLY A 156 2.27 -5.88 10.92
CA GLY A 156 1.37 -5.14 10.01
C GLY A 156 -0.07 -5.09 10.48
N TRP A 157 -0.48 -6.04 11.31
CA TRP A 157 -1.81 -6.12 11.93
C TRP A 157 -1.76 -7.07 13.14
N ASP A 158 -2.66 -6.86 14.09
CA ASP A 158 -2.80 -7.74 15.25
C ASP A 158 -3.48 -9.07 14.87
N VAL A 159 -2.75 -10.17 15.00
CA VAL A 159 -3.25 -11.53 14.72
C VAL A 159 -3.69 -12.29 15.97
N GLY A 160 -3.80 -11.64 17.14
CA GLY A 160 -4.15 -12.29 18.41
C GLY A 160 -5.54 -12.94 18.43
N GLY A 161 -6.42 -12.55 17.50
CA GLY A 161 -7.74 -13.17 17.31
C GLY A 161 -7.77 -14.43 16.45
N TYR A 162 -6.61 -14.93 15.98
CA TYR A 162 -6.52 -16.09 15.09
C TYR A 162 -5.86 -17.28 15.79
N GLU A 163 -6.36 -18.48 15.53
CA GLU A 163 -5.70 -19.72 15.92
C GLU A 163 -4.61 -20.07 14.89
N ILE A 164 -3.35 -19.92 15.27
CA ILE A 164 -2.19 -20.16 14.40
C ILE A 164 -1.39 -21.35 14.97
N PRO A 165 -1.47 -22.54 14.35
CA PRO A 165 -0.98 -23.79 14.94
C PRO A 165 0.51 -24.05 14.63
N PHE A 166 1.35 -23.04 14.83
CA PHE A 166 2.81 -23.13 14.72
C PHE A 166 3.48 -22.00 15.51
N HIS A 167 4.77 -22.14 15.81
CA HIS A 167 5.52 -21.16 16.60
C HIS A 167 5.57 -19.80 15.90
N HIS A 168 5.08 -18.77 16.58
CA HIS A 168 5.07 -17.42 16.06
C HIS A 168 5.13 -16.36 17.17
N LEU A 169 5.53 -15.15 16.77
CA LEU A 169 5.42 -13.91 17.53
C LEU A 169 4.46 -12.98 16.78
N ASN A 170 3.48 -12.45 17.49
CA ASN A 170 2.60 -11.39 16.99
C ASN A 170 3.16 -10.02 17.41
N ALA A 171 3.82 -9.31 16.50
CA ALA A 171 4.33 -7.96 16.74
C ALA A 171 3.28 -6.87 16.46
N GLY A 172 2.12 -7.23 15.87
CA GLY A 172 1.04 -6.30 15.56
C GLY A 172 1.47 -5.15 14.64
N THR A 173 0.94 -3.96 14.89
CA THR A 173 1.36 -2.73 14.20
C THR A 173 2.58 -2.16 14.88
N VAL A 174 3.70 -2.12 14.15
CA VAL A 174 4.98 -1.63 14.65
C VAL A 174 5.23 -0.20 14.14
N ALA A 175 5.70 0.67 15.03
CA ALA A 175 6.06 2.04 14.65
C ALA A 175 7.23 2.03 13.65
N VAL A 176 7.20 2.93 12.67
CA VAL A 176 8.21 3.01 11.59
C VAL A 176 9.66 3.01 12.12
N PRO A 177 10.02 3.77 13.19
CA PRO A 177 11.37 3.75 13.74
C PRO A 177 11.84 2.38 14.29
N ASN A 178 10.92 1.48 14.59
CA ASN A 178 11.22 0.18 15.21
C ASN A 178 11.25 -0.96 14.18
N LEU A 179 10.81 -0.73 12.94
CA LEU A 179 10.80 -1.74 11.88
C LEU A 179 12.21 -2.25 11.52
N PRO A 180 13.26 -1.40 11.43
CA PRO A 180 14.62 -1.87 11.11
C PRO A 180 15.17 -2.90 12.09
N ASP A 181 14.94 -2.72 13.41
CA ASP A 181 15.35 -3.71 14.42
C ASP A 181 14.62 -5.03 14.20
N LEU A 182 13.29 -5.00 14.02
CA LEU A 182 12.48 -6.19 13.78
C LEU A 182 12.93 -6.95 12.53
N TYR A 183 13.13 -6.25 11.41
CA TYR A 183 13.60 -6.85 10.16
C TYR A 183 14.98 -7.49 10.35
N SER A 184 15.88 -6.85 11.09
CA SER A 184 17.22 -7.39 11.36
C SER A 184 17.19 -8.68 12.19
N GLN A 185 16.12 -8.91 12.96
CA GLN A 185 15.96 -10.18 13.69
C GLN A 185 15.47 -11.34 12.81
N CYS A 186 15.05 -11.08 11.56
CA CYS A 186 14.53 -12.08 10.63
C CYS A 186 15.61 -12.61 9.69
N ASP A 187 15.54 -13.89 9.34
CA ASP A 187 16.44 -14.55 8.38
C ASP A 187 15.94 -14.41 6.94
N ILE A 188 14.62 -14.32 6.78
CA ILE A 188 13.91 -14.16 5.50
C ILE A 188 12.56 -13.47 5.75
N GLY A 189 11.98 -12.87 4.72
CA GLY A 189 10.65 -12.25 4.75
C GLY A 189 9.96 -12.28 3.40
#